data_AF-C4FFK3-F1
#
_entry.id   AF-C4FFK3-F1
#
_cell.length_a   1.000
_cell.length_b   1.000
_cell.length_c   1.000
_cell.angle_alpha   90.00
_cell.angle_beta   90.00
_cell.angle_gamma   90.00
#
_symmetry.space_group_name_H-M   'P 1'
#
loop_
_entity.id
_entity.type
_entity.pdbx_description
1 polymer ?
#
loop_
_entity_poly.entity_id
_entity_poly.type
_entity_poly.pdbx_seq_one_letter_code
_entity_poly.pdbx_strand_id
1 'polypeptide(L)'
;MRRVPLAAMLAILSAALVLGGNALLDAGWGSALRSIADRVLPNPEIAMWAPAPEPGSHASSYADATGAGANYVYLVDAADDRGNVRELQLIFFGRESNGEGWLEIEARGGSGVRYRAC
;
A
#
# COMPACT_ATOMS: atom_id res chain seq x y z
N MET A 1 40.67 10.49 -12.38
CA MET A 1 40.12 11.20 -11.20
C MET A 1 38.58 11.40 -11.23
N ARG A 2 37.82 10.82 -12.18
CA ARG A 2 36.36 11.05 -12.34
C ARG A 2 35.44 10.03 -11.62
N ARG A 3 35.99 8.95 -11.04
CA ARG A 3 35.21 7.89 -10.36
C ARG A 3 34.97 8.14 -8.87
N VAL A 4 35.89 8.82 -8.20
CA VAL A 4 35.76 9.23 -6.79
C VAL A 4 34.52 10.11 -6.55
N PRO A 5 34.20 11.14 -7.36
CA PRO A 5 32.99 11.93 -7.15
C PRO A 5 31.70 11.12 -7.38
N LEU A 6 31.70 10.19 -8.35
CA LEU A 6 30.53 9.33 -8.60
C LEU A 6 30.29 8.36 -7.42
N ALA A 7 31.35 7.72 -6.92
CA ALA A 7 31.25 6.82 -5.78
C ALA A 7 30.80 7.55 -4.50
N ALA A 8 31.34 8.74 -4.24
CA ALA A 8 30.91 9.57 -3.13
C ALA A 8 29.44 10.00 -3.26
N MET A 9 29.00 10.38 -4.47
CA MET A 9 27.61 10.75 -4.72
C MET A 9 26.65 9.56 -4.52
N LEU A 10 27.01 8.37 -5.00
CA LEU A 10 26.24 7.15 -4.79
C LEU A 10 26.15 6.79 -3.30
N ALA A 11 27.23 6.96 -2.54
CA ALA A 11 27.24 6.71 -1.11
C ALA A 11 26.31 7.68 -0.37
N ILE A 12 26.34 8.97 -0.71
CA ILE A 12 25.46 9.98 -0.12
C ILE A 12 24.00 9.70 -0.48
N LEU A 13 23.70 9.40 -1.75
CA LEU A 13 22.35 9.06 -2.19
C LEU A 13 21.81 7.81 -1.48
N SER A 14 22.65 6.79 -1.33
CA SER A 14 22.29 5.57 -0.59
C SER A 14 22.00 5.87 0.88
N ALA A 15 22.85 6.67 1.54
CA ALA A 15 22.64 7.06 2.93
C ALA A 15 21.34 7.88 3.10
N ALA A 16 21.09 8.84 2.22
CA ALA A 16 19.86 9.63 2.22
C ALA A 16 18.61 8.76 2.01
N LEU A 17 18.68 7.78 1.09
CA LEU A 17 17.59 6.86 0.83
C LEU A 17 17.29 5.96 2.04
N VAL A 18 18.31 5.45 2.72
CA VAL A 18 18.15 4.62 3.93
C VAL A 18 17.55 5.45 5.07
N LEU A 19 18.07 6.65 5.32
CA LEU A 19 17.58 7.52 6.38
C LEU A 19 16.14 7.98 6.12
N GLY A 20 15.86 8.46 4.90
CA GLY A 20 14.51 8.87 4.51
C GLY A 20 13.52 7.71 4.50
N GLY A 21 13.95 6.53 4.03
CA GLY A 21 13.14 5.32 4.05
C GLY A 21 12.75 4.90 5.47
N ASN A 22 13.71 4.88 6.40
CA ASN A 22 13.42 4.56 7.80
C ASN A 22 12.48 5.58 8.44
N ALA A 23 12.68 6.88 8.18
CA ALA A 23 11.79 7.92 8.70
C ALA A 23 10.33 7.74 8.21
N LEU A 24 10.13 7.30 6.95
CA LEU A 24 8.80 6.98 6.44
C LEU A 24 8.21 5.72 7.09
N LEU A 25 9.02 4.69 7.31
CA LEU A 25 8.58 3.47 7.99
C LEU A 25 8.17 3.75 9.44
N ASP A 26 8.97 4.53 10.17
CA ASP A 26 8.68 4.96 11.54
C ASP A 26 7.40 5.81 11.62
N ALA A 27 7.08 6.56 10.56
CA ALA A 27 5.85 7.32 10.41
C ALA A 27 4.64 6.47 9.94
N GLY A 28 4.79 5.15 9.78
CA GLY A 28 3.71 4.24 9.38
C GLY A 28 3.44 4.18 7.87
N TRP A 29 4.24 4.85 7.03
CA TRP A 29 4.05 4.89 5.57
C TRP A 29 4.46 3.60 4.83
N GLY A 30 4.87 2.54 5.55
CA GLY A 30 5.31 1.29 4.94
C GLY A 30 4.26 0.66 4.00
N SER A 31 2.98 0.74 4.38
CA SER A 31 1.85 0.28 3.56
C SER A 31 1.71 1.08 2.27
N ALA A 32 1.85 2.41 2.33
CA ALA A 32 1.84 3.27 1.16
C ALA A 32 3.01 2.94 0.21
N LEU A 33 4.22 2.74 0.75
CA LEU A 33 5.40 2.36 -0.03
C LEU A 33 5.21 1.01 -0.73
N ARG A 34 4.67 0.00 -0.02
CA ARG A 34 4.30 -1.30 -0.61
C ARG A 34 3.31 -1.11 -1.77
N SER A 35 2.29 -0.29 -1.55
CA SER A 35 1.25 -0.02 -2.56
C SER A 35 1.80 0.71 -3.80
N ILE A 36 2.78 1.59 -3.65
CA ILE A 36 3.49 2.21 -4.76
C ILE A 36 4.35 1.17 -5.50
N ALA A 37 5.13 0.38 -4.77
CA ALA A 37 5.97 -0.66 -5.34
C ALA A 37 5.15 -1.66 -6.16
N ASP A 38 4.01 -2.12 -5.63
CA ASP A 38 3.09 -3.04 -6.29
C ASP A 38 2.51 -2.49 -7.61
N ARG A 39 2.34 -1.16 -7.71
CA ARG A 39 1.87 -0.47 -8.93
C ARG A 39 2.96 -0.24 -9.97
N VAL A 40 4.19 0.01 -9.51
CA VAL A 40 5.36 0.31 -10.38
C VAL A 40 5.95 -0.98 -10.96
N LEU A 41 5.99 -2.04 -10.18
CA LEU A 41 6.46 -3.35 -10.64
C LEU A 41 5.50 -3.92 -11.70
N PRO A 42 6.00 -4.76 -12.64
CA PRO A 42 5.21 -5.34 -13.71
C PRO A 42 4.32 -6.50 -13.20
N ASN A 43 3.58 -6.25 -12.11
CA ASN A 43 2.58 -7.17 -11.58
C ASN A 43 1.32 -7.15 -12.47
N PRO A 44 0.73 -8.31 -12.77
CA PRO A 44 -0.54 -8.36 -13.47
C PRO A 44 -1.64 -7.71 -12.62
N GLU A 45 -2.61 -7.11 -13.31
CA GLU A 45 -3.84 -6.63 -12.70
C GLU A 45 -4.87 -7.76 -12.69
N ILE A 46 -5.41 -8.07 -11.51
CA ILE A 46 -6.32 -9.20 -11.31
C ILE A 46 -7.52 -8.70 -10.52
N ALA A 47 -8.72 -8.93 -11.04
CA ALA A 47 -9.96 -8.67 -10.30
C ALA A 47 -10.12 -9.71 -9.19
N MET A 48 -10.41 -9.23 -7.98
CA MET A 48 -10.62 -10.05 -6.80
C MET A 48 -11.79 -9.51 -5.98
N TRP A 49 -12.38 -10.36 -5.15
CA TRP A 49 -13.52 -10.00 -4.32
C TRP A 49 -13.26 -10.35 -2.86
N ALA A 50 -13.61 -9.44 -1.97
CA ALA A 50 -13.56 -9.64 -0.54
C ALA A 50 -14.76 -8.96 0.13
N PRO A 51 -15.21 -9.43 1.31
CA PRO A 51 -16.11 -8.65 2.15
C PRO A 51 -15.50 -7.28 2.46
N ALA A 52 -16.32 -6.24 2.52
CA ALA A 52 -15.85 -4.93 2.98
C ALA A 52 -15.36 -5.08 4.44
N PRO A 53 -14.13 -4.67 4.77
CA PRO A 53 -13.59 -4.86 6.12
C PRO A 53 -14.37 -4.02 7.13
N GLU A 54 -14.55 -4.53 8.34
CA GLU A 54 -15.31 -3.84 9.39
C GLU A 54 -14.66 -2.50 9.77
N PRO A 55 -15.44 -1.43 10.03
CA PRO A 55 -14.91 -0.22 10.61
C PRO A 55 -14.19 -0.54 11.93
N GLY A 56 -13.00 0.02 12.14
CA GLY A 56 -12.15 -0.21 13.30
C GLY A 56 -11.23 -1.45 13.20
N SER A 57 -11.41 -2.31 12.20
CA SER A 57 -10.59 -3.53 12.01
C SER A 57 -9.27 -3.30 11.25
N HIS A 58 -8.89 -2.05 11.02
CA HIS A 58 -7.68 -1.73 10.26
C HIS A 58 -6.43 -2.25 10.98
N ALA A 59 -5.50 -2.84 10.22
CA ALA A 59 -4.24 -3.36 10.73
C ALA A 59 -3.26 -2.23 11.07
N SER A 60 -3.39 -1.07 10.42
CA SER A 60 -2.55 0.10 10.64
C SER A 60 -3.25 1.36 10.13
N SER A 61 -2.75 2.52 10.54
CA SER A 61 -3.12 3.82 9.98
C SER A 61 -1.89 4.73 9.91
N TYR A 62 -1.91 5.69 8.99
CA TYR A 62 -0.87 6.69 8.84
C TYR A 62 -1.47 8.03 8.48
N ALA A 63 -0.79 9.12 8.87
CA ALA A 63 -1.24 10.47 8.57
C ALA A 63 -1.36 10.67 7.05
N ASP A 64 -2.42 11.33 6.60
CA ASP A 64 -2.51 11.71 5.20
C ASP A 64 -1.42 12.73 4.82
N ALA A 65 -1.23 12.94 3.51
CA ALA A 65 -0.19 13.81 2.99
C ALA A 65 -0.35 15.29 3.41
N THR A 66 -1.54 15.70 3.88
CA THR A 66 -1.83 17.05 4.36
C THR A 66 -1.67 17.19 5.88
N GLY A 67 -1.62 16.06 6.61
CA GLY A 67 -1.60 16.02 8.07
C GLY A 67 -2.96 16.33 8.72
N ALA A 68 -4.03 16.48 7.94
CA ALA A 68 -5.36 16.85 8.44
C ALA A 68 -6.22 15.63 8.85
N GLY A 69 -5.79 14.43 8.51
CA GLY A 69 -6.48 13.18 8.77
C GLY A 69 -5.57 11.97 8.65
N ALA A 70 -6.19 10.79 8.58
CA ALA A 70 -5.51 9.51 8.51
C ALA A 70 -6.02 8.68 7.34
N ASN A 71 -5.11 7.87 6.80
CA ASN A 71 -5.41 6.78 5.89
C ASN A 71 -5.41 5.48 6.69
N TYR A 72 -6.36 4.61 6.39
CA TYR A 72 -6.60 3.38 7.13
C TYR A 72 -6.26 2.18 6.25
N VAL A 73 -5.45 1.28 6.80
CA VAL A 73 -4.92 0.13 6.07
C VAL A 73 -5.55 -1.15 6.59
N TYR A 74 -6.21 -1.86 5.68
CA TYR A 74 -6.84 -3.15 5.96
C TYR A 74 -6.08 -4.25 5.24
N LEU A 75 -6.02 -5.41 5.88
CA LEU A 75 -5.62 -6.67 5.27
C LEU A 75 -6.88 -7.51 5.07
N VAL A 76 -7.14 -7.94 3.84
CA VAL A 76 -8.34 -8.70 3.50
C VAL A 76 -7.97 -9.94 2.72
N ASP A 77 -8.59 -11.07 3.04
CA ASP A 77 -8.54 -12.26 2.20
C ASP A 77 -9.49 -12.06 1.02
N ALA A 78 -8.92 -11.87 -0.17
CA ALA A 78 -9.68 -11.71 -1.40
C ALA A 78 -9.56 -12.96 -2.27
N ALA A 79 -10.62 -13.30 -3.01
CA ALA A 79 -10.66 -14.41 -3.94
C ALA A 79 -10.78 -13.90 -5.39
N ASP A 80 -10.11 -14.53 -6.36
CA ASP A 80 -10.37 -14.28 -7.78
C ASP A 80 -11.58 -15.07 -8.32
N ASP A 81 -11.86 -14.96 -9.62
CA ASP A 81 -12.98 -15.61 -10.30
C ASP A 81 -12.88 -17.15 -10.34
N ARG A 82 -11.70 -17.69 -10.00
CA ARG A 82 -11.41 -19.12 -9.89
C ARG A 82 -11.38 -19.60 -8.44
N GLY A 83 -11.61 -18.71 -7.48
CA GLY A 83 -11.58 -19.00 -6.05
C GLY A 83 -10.18 -19.06 -5.46
N ASN A 84 -9.14 -18.58 -6.16
CA ASN A 84 -7.81 -18.48 -5.58
C ASN A 84 -7.79 -17.33 -4.56
N VAL A 85 -7.48 -17.66 -3.31
CA VAL A 85 -7.44 -16.69 -2.22
C VAL A 85 -6.03 -16.14 -2.02
N ARG A 86 -5.91 -14.83 -1.83
CA ARG A 86 -4.70 -14.19 -1.29
C ARG A 86 -5.04 -12.98 -0.43
N GLU A 87 -4.17 -12.70 0.53
CA GLU A 87 -4.27 -11.48 1.34
C GLU A 87 -3.90 -10.26 0.48
N LEU A 88 -4.76 -9.24 0.52
CA LEU A 88 -4.55 -7.95 -0.11
C LEU A 88 -4.53 -6.83 0.93
N GLN A 89 -3.65 -5.87 0.71
CA GLN A 89 -3.64 -4.60 1.42
C GLN A 89 -4.56 -3.58 0.73
N LEU A 90 -5.54 -3.06 1.45
CA LEU A 90 -6.42 -1.97 1.01
C LEU A 90 -6.10 -0.69 1.80
N ILE A 91 -6.13 0.47 1.15
CA ILE A 91 -5.87 1.78 1.78
C ILE A 91 -7.05 2.70 1.55
N PHE A 92 -7.85 2.93 2.60
CA PHE A 92 -8.94 3.89 2.55
C PHE A 92 -8.43 5.27 2.97
N PHE A 93 -8.58 6.25 2.07
CA PHE A 93 -8.04 7.59 2.27
C PHE A 93 -9.02 8.49 3.02
N GLY A 94 -8.57 9.07 4.13
CA GLY A 94 -9.33 10.04 4.94
C GLY A 94 -10.56 9.49 5.66
N ARG A 95 -10.87 8.20 5.51
CA ARG A 95 -12.03 7.55 6.13
C ARG A 95 -11.82 6.05 6.29
N GLU A 96 -12.55 5.46 7.21
CA GLU A 96 -12.62 4.01 7.35
C GLU A 96 -13.56 3.38 6.32
N SER A 97 -13.42 2.06 6.15
CA SER A 97 -14.40 1.23 5.47
C SER A 97 -15.76 1.35 6.17
N ASN A 98 -16.86 1.19 5.43
CA ASN A 98 -18.20 1.10 6.02
C ASN A 98 -18.56 -0.33 6.49
N GLY A 99 -17.77 -1.34 6.11
CA GLY A 99 -18.00 -2.74 6.47
C GLY A 99 -19.21 -3.40 5.82
N GLU A 100 -19.81 -2.75 4.83
CA GLU A 100 -21.04 -3.24 4.21
C GLU A 100 -20.77 -3.90 2.85
N GLY A 101 -21.29 -5.11 2.69
CA GLY A 101 -21.32 -5.81 1.42
C GLY A 101 -19.97 -6.33 0.97
N TRP A 102 -19.79 -6.36 -0.36
CA TRP A 102 -18.61 -6.90 -1.01
C TRP A 102 -17.90 -5.83 -1.81
N LEU A 103 -16.58 -5.94 -1.87
CA LEU A 103 -15.73 -5.12 -2.71
C LEU A 103 -15.27 -5.93 -3.91
N GLU A 104 -15.46 -5.38 -5.11
CA GLU A 104 -14.67 -5.76 -6.28
C GLU A 104 -13.38 -4.94 -6.24
N ILE A 105 -12.24 -5.62 -6.27
CA ILE A 105 -10.90 -5.09 -6.06
C ILE A 105 -10.05 -5.40 -7.28
N GLU A 106 -9.58 -4.37 -7.97
CA GLU A 106 -8.50 -4.50 -8.94
C GLU A 106 -7.17 -4.56 -8.18
N ALA A 107 -6.59 -5.75 -8.07
CA ALA A 107 -5.37 -5.98 -7.33
C ALA A 107 -4.15 -6.01 -8.24
N ARG A 108 -3.04 -5.42 -7.78
CA ARG A 108 -1.69 -5.60 -8.34
C ARG A 108 -0.74 -6.00 -7.24
N GLY A 109 0.00 -7.09 -7.45
CA GLY A 109 0.84 -7.68 -6.40
C GLY A 109 0.00 -8.00 -5.16
N GLY A 110 0.40 -7.47 -4.01
CA GLY A 110 -0.32 -7.61 -2.74
C GLY A 110 -1.25 -6.45 -2.41
N SER A 111 -1.53 -5.53 -3.34
CA SER A 111 -2.27 -4.29 -3.06
C SER A 111 -3.54 -4.16 -3.90
N GLY A 112 -4.63 -3.68 -3.28
CA GLY A 112 -5.80 -3.17 -3.98
C GLY A 112 -5.51 -1.80 -4.60
N VAL A 113 -5.64 -1.69 -5.92
CA VAL A 113 -5.36 -0.46 -6.68
C VAL A 113 -6.59 0.43 -6.76
N ARG A 114 -7.71 -0.17 -7.14
CA ARG A 114 -9.04 0.42 -7.19
C ARG A 114 -10.01 -0.61 -6.63
N TYR A 115 -11.02 -0.16 -5.91
CA TYR A 115 -12.07 -1.04 -5.43
C TYR A 115 -13.37 -0.28 -5.27
N ARG A 116 -14.47 -1.00 -5.47
CA ARG A 116 -15.83 -0.46 -5.43
C ARG A 116 -16.77 -1.47 -4.78
N ALA A 117 -17.84 -0.97 -4.17
CA ALA A 117 -18.92 -1.82 -3.71
C ALA A 117 -19.61 -2.48 -4.92
N CYS A 118 -19.98 -3.75 -4.75
CA CYS A 118 -20.82 -4.50 -5.68
C CYS A 118 -22.31 -4.12 -5.56
#